data_AF-A0A8I2G5I7-F1
#
_entry.id   AF-A0A8I2G5I7-F1
#
_cell.length_a   1.000
_cell.length_b   1.000
_cell.length_c   1.000
_cell.angle_alpha   90.00
_cell.angle_beta   90.00
_cell.angle_gamma   90.00
#
_symmetry.space_group_name_H-M   'P 1'
#
loop_
_entity.id
_entity.type
_entity.pdbx_description
1 polymer ?
#
loop_
_entity_poly.entity_id
_entity_poly.type
_entity_poly.pdbx_seq_one_letter_code
_entity_poly.pdbx_strand_id
1 'polypeptide(L)'
;TKADGLANNWINDIIELNGSTGPETWAATEGGISVYRSGLWVNYTTADGLPSNFVHKLALDGSGSVWASTSGGVVKYTFNGTDFESVGAPFGSTSVSGKM
;
A
#
# COMPACT_ATOMS: atom_id res chain seq x y z
N THR A 1 -17.78 0.74 0.91
CA THR A 1 -17.57 0.01 2.18
C THR A 1 -16.81 -1.27 1.90
N LYS A 2 -16.50 -2.10 2.90
CA LYS A 2 -15.93 -3.45 2.68
C LYS A 2 -16.80 -4.29 1.73
N ALA A 3 -18.12 -4.11 1.79
CA ALA A 3 -19.05 -4.79 0.88
C ALA A 3 -18.90 -4.35 -0.59
N ASP A 4 -18.29 -3.19 -0.84
CA ASP A 4 -18.13 -2.57 -2.17
C ASP A 4 -16.68 -2.62 -2.67
N GLY A 5 -15.82 -3.41 -2.02
CA GLY A 5 -14.45 -3.69 -2.48
C GLY A 5 -13.31 -3.10 -1.65
N LEU A 6 -13.58 -2.26 -0.64
CA LEU A 6 -12.53 -1.81 0.29
C LEU A 6 -12.04 -2.97 1.18
N ALA A 7 -10.78 -2.91 1.60
CA ALA A 7 -10.18 -3.90 2.50
C ALA A 7 -10.80 -3.85 3.91
N ASN A 8 -11.25 -2.67 4.35
CA ASN A 8 -11.89 -2.47 5.64
C ASN A 8 -12.90 -1.31 5.62
N ASN A 9 -13.76 -1.24 6.64
CA ASN A 9 -14.69 -0.14 6.88
C ASN A 9 -14.04 1.03 7.66
N TRP A 10 -12.93 0.78 8.36
CA TRP A 10 -12.15 1.82 9.02
C TRP A 10 -10.99 2.27 8.12
N ILE A 11 -11.00 3.56 7.81
CA ILE A 11 -10.00 4.22 6.97
C ILE A 11 -9.18 5.16 7.88
N ASN A 12 -7.87 4.97 7.90
CA ASN A 12 -6.94 5.73 8.73
C ASN A 12 -6.30 6.91 7.97
N ASP A 13 -6.20 6.78 6.64
CA ASP A 13 -5.61 7.79 5.77
C ASP A 13 -6.04 7.58 4.32
N ILE A 14 -6.04 8.67 3.53
CA ILE A 14 -6.27 8.64 2.09
C ILE A 14 -5.25 9.55 1.41
N ILE A 15 -4.66 9.08 0.32
CA ILE A 15 -3.88 9.90 -0.61
C ILE A 15 -4.39 9.71 -2.03
N GLU A 16 -4.16 10.73 -2.85
CA GLU A 16 -4.41 10.68 -4.30
C GLU A 16 -3.10 10.90 -5.03
N LEU A 17 -2.91 10.14 -6.11
CA LEU A 17 -1.78 10.31 -7.01
C LEU A 17 -2.20 9.99 -8.44
N ASN A 18 -1.44 10.53 -9.40
CA ASN A 18 -1.57 10.14 -10.79
C ASN A 18 -0.70 8.92 -11.03
N GLY A 19 -1.34 7.74 -11.04
CA GLY A 19 -0.72 6.48 -11.36
C GLY A 19 -0.46 6.31 -12.86
N SER A 20 0.03 5.12 -13.26
CA SER A 20 0.53 4.89 -14.63
C SER A 20 -0.61 4.80 -15.64
N THR A 21 -1.79 4.45 -15.14
CA THR A 21 -3.01 4.28 -15.91
C THR A 21 -4.03 5.38 -15.65
N GLY A 22 -3.66 6.45 -14.94
CA GLY A 22 -4.55 7.57 -14.59
C GLY A 22 -4.63 7.81 -13.08
N PRO A 23 -5.66 8.54 -12.60
CA PRO A 23 -5.80 8.86 -11.18
C PRO A 23 -6.05 7.61 -10.35
N GLU A 24 -5.37 7.53 -9.20
CA GLU A 24 -5.54 6.48 -8.21
C GLU A 24 -5.83 7.08 -6.83
N THR A 25 -6.80 6.52 -6.13
CA THR A 25 -7.10 6.85 -4.74
C THR A 25 -6.65 5.70 -3.85
N TRP A 26 -5.70 5.97 -2.95
CA TRP A 26 -5.14 4.98 -2.04
C TRP A 26 -5.65 5.23 -0.63
N ALA A 27 -6.16 4.19 0.02
CA ALA A 27 -6.67 4.24 1.38
C ALA A 27 -5.89 3.30 2.29
N ALA A 28 -5.35 3.83 3.39
CA ALA A 28 -4.85 3.03 4.51
C ALA A 28 -6.03 2.57 5.36
N THR A 29 -6.08 1.28 5.65
CA THR A 29 -7.16 0.68 6.42
C THR A 29 -6.62 -0.28 7.48
N GLU A 30 -7.49 -0.73 8.38
CA GLU A 30 -7.15 -1.78 9.35
C GLU A 30 -7.07 -3.20 8.73
N GLY A 31 -7.39 -3.33 7.44
CA GLY A 31 -7.37 -4.60 6.69
C GLY A 31 -6.38 -4.64 5.54
N GLY A 32 -5.54 -3.62 5.38
CA GLY A 32 -4.57 -3.47 4.30
C GLY A 32 -4.65 -2.11 3.63
N ILE A 33 -4.08 -2.01 2.43
CA ILE A 33 -4.21 -0.84 1.56
C ILE A 33 -5.25 -1.14 0.48
N SER A 34 -6.19 -0.23 0.26
CA SER A 34 -7.13 -0.29 -0.86
C SER A 34 -6.80 0.79 -1.88
N VAL A 35 -6.68 0.40 -3.15
CA VAL A 35 -6.39 1.30 -4.26
C VAL A 35 -7.56 1.28 -5.22
N TYR A 36 -8.22 2.42 -5.40
CA TYR A 36 -9.20 2.61 -6.45
C TYR A 36 -8.52 3.14 -7.69
N ARG A 37 -8.60 2.38 -8.78
CA ARG A 37 -8.07 2.78 -10.09
C ARG A 37 -8.94 2.22 -11.20
N SER A 38 -9.22 3.06 -12.21
CA SER A 38 -9.99 2.65 -13.40
C SER A 38 -11.34 1.96 -13.07
N GLY A 39 -12.03 2.40 -12.02
CA GLY A 39 -13.33 1.85 -11.63
C GLY A 39 -13.28 0.61 -10.73
N LEU A 40 -12.08 0.13 -10.36
CA LEU A 40 -11.88 -1.10 -9.61
C LEU A 40 -11.09 -0.87 -8.33
N TRP A 41 -11.42 -1.64 -7.30
CA TRP A 41 -10.64 -1.73 -6.07
C TRP A 41 -9.62 -2.86 -6.17
N VAL A 42 -8.37 -2.54 -5.84
CA VAL A 42 -7.29 -3.51 -5.64
C VAL A 42 -6.83 -3.42 -4.20
N ASN A 43 -6.74 -4.56 -3.51
CA ASN A 43 -6.38 -4.62 -2.10
C ASN A 43 -5.01 -5.27 -1.94
N TYR A 44 -4.20 -4.70 -1.06
CA TYR A 44 -2.89 -5.22 -0.70
C TYR A 44 -2.87 -5.53 0.80
N THR A 45 -2.36 -6.71 1.12
CA THR A 45 -2.35 -7.31 2.46
C THR A 45 -0.98 -7.88 2.77
N THR A 46 -0.84 -8.54 3.92
CA THR A 46 0.36 -9.32 4.27
C THR A 46 0.65 -10.44 3.27
N ALA A 47 -0.36 -10.94 2.55
CA ALA A 47 -0.15 -11.91 1.47
C ALA A 47 0.58 -11.31 0.27
N ASP A 48 0.53 -9.98 0.12
CA ASP A 48 1.09 -9.21 -0.99
C ASP A 48 2.39 -8.48 -0.58
N GLY A 49 2.96 -8.82 0.58
CA GLY A 49 4.23 -8.27 1.07
C GLY A 49 4.10 -7.10 2.04
N LEU A 50 2.90 -6.70 2.48
CA LEU A 50 2.78 -5.75 3.58
C LEU A 50 3.32 -6.36 4.90
N PRO A 51 4.09 -5.62 5.71
CA PRO A 51 4.52 -6.12 7.02
C PRO A 51 3.36 -6.35 8.01
N SER A 52 2.24 -5.64 7.85
CA SER A 52 1.01 -5.83 8.60
C SER A 52 -0.19 -5.32 7.82
N ASN A 53 -1.37 -5.93 8.03
CA ASN A 53 -2.65 -5.45 7.50
C ASN A 53 -3.12 -4.17 8.18
N PHE A 54 -2.61 -3.85 9.37
CA PHE A 54 -2.99 -2.62 10.06
C PHE A 54 -2.10 -1.47 9.56
N VAL A 55 -2.66 -0.64 8.67
CA VAL A 55 -1.95 0.47 8.03
C VAL A 55 -2.38 1.80 8.67
N HIS A 56 -1.41 2.57 9.16
CA HIS A 56 -1.64 3.81 9.90
C HIS A 56 -1.69 5.03 8.97
N LYS A 57 -0.68 5.18 8.10
CA LYS A 57 -0.51 6.34 7.22
C LYS A 57 0.10 5.98 5.87
N LEU A 58 -0.21 6.80 4.87
CA LEU A 58 0.41 6.76 3.54
C LEU A 58 1.12 8.09 3.27
N ALA A 59 2.26 8.04 2.58
CA ALA A 59 2.98 9.24 2.16
C ALA A 59 3.56 9.09 0.76
N LEU A 60 3.34 10.08 -0.10
CA LEU A 60 3.96 10.15 -1.42
C LEU A 60 5.32 10.86 -1.30
N ASP A 61 6.37 10.27 -1.85
CA ASP A 61 7.67 10.94 -1.97
C ASP A 61 7.84 11.66 -3.33
N GLY A 62 8.87 12.50 -3.44
CA GLY A 62 9.16 13.25 -4.66
C GLY A 62 9.59 12.40 -5.87
N SER A 63 9.80 11.09 -5.68
CA SER A 63 10.08 10.13 -6.75
C SER A 63 8.83 9.41 -7.26
N GLY A 64 7.65 9.72 -6.71
CA GLY A 64 6.39 9.05 -7.03
C GLY A 64 6.21 7.70 -6.34
N SER A 65 7.00 7.40 -5.31
CA SER A 65 6.82 6.18 -4.50
C SER A 65 5.87 6.44 -3.33
N VAL A 66 5.12 5.40 -2.94
CA VAL A 66 4.20 5.46 -1.80
C VAL A 66 4.82 4.73 -0.61
N TRP A 67 4.94 5.41 0.52
CA TRP A 67 5.37 4.85 1.79
C TRP A 67 4.15 4.52 2.64
N ALA A 68 4.16 3.36 3.27
CA ALA A 68 3.12 2.95 4.21
C ALA A 68 3.72 2.62 5.57
N SER A 69 3.20 3.26 6.63
CA SER A 69 3.50 2.86 8.00
C SER A 69 2.48 1.82 8.46
N THR A 70 2.97 0.68 8.92
CA THR A 70 2.15 -0.44 9.38
C THR A 70 2.55 -0.82 10.81
N SER A 71 1.71 -1.58 11.50
CA SER A 71 2.09 -2.12 12.82
C SER A 71 3.29 -3.09 12.78
N GLY A 72 3.69 -3.57 11.59
CA GLY A 72 4.85 -4.43 11.38
C GLY A 72 6.10 -3.71 10.88
N GLY A 73 6.06 -2.38 10.74
CA GLY A 73 7.16 -1.56 10.21
C GLY A 73 6.75 -0.69 9.02
N VAL A 74 7.74 -0.07 8.37
CA VAL A 74 7.55 0.81 7.22
C VAL A 74 7.89 0.06 5.94
N VAL A 75 7.08 0.26 4.90
CA VAL A 75 7.25 -0.38 3.59
C VAL A 75 7.10 0.66 2.48
N LYS A 76 7.85 0.47 1.40
CA LYS A 76 7.85 1.35 0.22
C LYS A 76 7.26 0.61 -0.97
N TYR A 77 6.28 1.22 -1.62
CA TYR A 77 5.75 0.82 -2.91
C TYR A 77 6.36 1.69 -4.01
N THR A 78 7.06 1.08 -4.96
CA THR A 78 7.66 1.79 -6.10
C THR A 78 6.90 1.54 -7.38
N PHE A 79 6.85 2.56 -8.22
CA PHE A 79 6.06 2.56 -9.45
C PHE A 79 6.57 1.62 -10.55
N ASN A 80 7.79 1.09 -10.40
CA ASN A 80 8.40 0.15 -11.33
C ASN A 80 7.76 -1.25 -11.30
N GLY A 81 6.73 -1.42 -10.48
CA GLY A 81 5.65 -2.36 -10.73
C GLY A 81 5.63 -3.48 -9.70
N THR A 82 4.47 -3.58 -9.05
CA THR A 82 3.82 -4.78 -8.51
C THR A 82 4.25 -5.35 -7.16
N ASP A 83 5.37 -4.92 -6.56
CA ASP A 83 5.81 -5.41 -5.23
C ASP A 83 6.00 -4.28 -4.19
N PHE A 84 5.74 -4.61 -2.92
CA PHE A 84 6.13 -3.81 -1.77
C PHE A 84 7.53 -4.20 -1.30
N GLU A 85 8.44 -3.21 -1.22
CA GLU A 85 9.77 -3.41 -0.67
C GLU A 85 9.80 -2.97 0.79
N SER A 86 10.11 -3.90 1.69
CA SER A 86 10.38 -3.56 3.09
C SER A 86 11.67 -2.76 3.17
N VAL A 87 11.54 -1.50 3.59
CA VAL A 87 12.70 -0.68 3.93
C VAL A 87 12.90 -0.87 5.42
N GLY A 88 13.74 -1.85 5.76
CA GLY A 88 14.12 -2.07 7.15
C GLY A 88 14.64 -0.77 7.77
N ALA A 89 14.13 -0.42 8.95
CA ALA A 89 14.95 0.28 9.94
C ALA A 89 16.31 -0.44 10.03
N PRO A 90 17.44 0.21 10.40
CA PRO A 90 18.83 -0.16 10.02
C PRO A 90 19.38 -1.55 10.42
N PHE A 91 18.55 -2.54 10.71
CA PHE A 91 18.88 -3.93 10.94
C PHE A 91 18.18 -4.81 9.89
N GLY A 92 18.86 -5.02 8.75
CA GLY A 92 18.58 -6.09 7.79
C GLY A 92 17.36 -5.85 6.88
N SER A 93 17.60 -5.28 5.70
CA SER A 93 16.62 -5.36 4.61
C SER A 93 16.54 -6.80 4.10
N THR A 94 15.36 -7.40 4.16
CA THR A 94 15.02 -8.57 3.35
C THR A 94 14.06 -8.08 2.28
N SER A 95 14.53 -8.04 1.04
CA SER A 95 13.65 -7.90 -0.12
C SER A 95 12.92 -9.23 -0.26
N VAL A 96 11.61 -9.23 -0.09
CA VAL A 96 10.75 -10.35 -0.50
C VAL A 96 10.16 -9.94 -1.84
N SER A 97 10.81 -10.35 -2.93
CA SER A 97 10.16 -10.35 -4.24
C SER A 97 9.32 -11.61 -4.33
N GLY A 98 8.01 -11.45 -4.37
CA GLY A 98 7.06 -12.51 -4.68
C GLY A 98 6.20 -12.03 -5.83
N LYS A 99 6.39 -12.58 -7.03
CA LYS A 99 5.49 -12.38 -8.17
C LYS A 99 5.11 -13.69 -8.85
N MET A 100 3.80 -13.71 -9.19
CA MET A 100 3.02 -14.60 -10.05
C MET A 100 2.80 -16.03 -9.56
#